data_AF-E6V9V6-F1
#
_entry.id   AF-E6V9V6-F1
#
_cell.length_a   1.000
_cell.length_b   1.000
_cell.length_c   1.000
_cell.angle_alpha   90.00
_cell.angle_beta   90.00
_cell.angle_gamma   90.00
#
_symmetry.space_group_name_H-M   'P 1'
#
loop_
_entity.id
_entity.type
_entity.pdbx_description
1 polymer ?
#
loop_
_entity_poly.entity_id
_entity_poly.type
_entity_poly.pdbx_seq_one_letter_code
_entity_poly.pdbx_strand_id
1 'polypeptide(L)'
;MYRVAYTVRLLDYPAVDEALRGAEQRFRRELDRQLGADVVPALRAFQNASESGEADLTKAEIALAMRWAKAYDAARTAGFRDMGDTQEAYFEVGPV
;
A
#
# COMPACT_ATOMS: atom_id res chain seq x y z
N MET A 1 10.66 -5.32 -19.99
CA MET A 1 9.36 -5.43 -19.31
C MET A 1 9.61 -5.39 -17.80
N TYR A 2 9.25 -4.31 -17.11
CA TYR A 2 9.25 -4.31 -15.65
C TYR A 2 8.10 -5.23 -15.21
N ARG A 3 8.43 -6.36 -14.56
CA ARG A 3 7.41 -7.20 -13.92
C ARG A 3 6.75 -6.33 -12.85
N VAL A 4 5.44 -6.15 -12.95
CA VAL A 4 4.64 -5.60 -11.87
C VAL A 4 4.72 -6.60 -10.72
N ALA A 5 5.33 -6.19 -9.60
CA ALA A 5 5.56 -7.09 -8.45
C ALA A 5 4.34 -7.18 -7.52
N TYR A 6 3.40 -6.24 -7.65
CA TYR A 6 2.21 -6.14 -6.80
C TYR A 6 1.08 -5.40 -7.53
N THR A 7 -0.15 -5.63 -7.10
CA THR A 7 -1.37 -4.94 -7.55
C THR A 7 -1.86 -3.96 -6.50
N VAL A 8 -2.57 -2.93 -6.94
CA VAL A 8 -3.26 -1.96 -6.09
C VAL A 8 -4.70 -1.88 -6.58
N ARG A 9 -5.65 -1.98 -5.67
CA ARG A 9 -7.08 -1.83 -5.98
C ARG A 9 -7.74 -0.88 -5.00
N LEU A 10 -8.54 0.05 -5.50
CA LEU A 10 -9.40 0.87 -4.65
C LEU A 10 -10.73 0.16 -4.42
N LEU A 11 -11.07 -0.13 -3.17
CA LEU A 11 -12.29 -0.81 -2.76
C LEU A 11 -13.22 0.14 -1.99
N ASP A 12 -14.50 -0.21 -1.96
CA ASP A 12 -15.57 0.49 -1.22
C ASP A 12 -15.72 1.99 -1.56
N TYR A 13 -15.38 2.37 -2.80
CA TYR A 13 -15.58 3.73 -3.31
C TYR A 13 -16.67 3.77 -4.39
N PRO A 14 -17.75 4.57 -4.22
CA PRO A 14 -18.86 4.63 -5.17
C PRO A 14 -18.52 5.53 -6.37
N ALA A 15 -17.59 5.08 -7.24
CA ALA A 15 -17.21 5.85 -8.42
C ALA A 15 -17.01 5.00 -9.69
N VAL A 16 -16.86 5.71 -10.80
CA VAL A 16 -16.58 5.15 -12.13
C VAL A 16 -15.11 4.82 -12.32
N ASP A 17 -14.82 3.88 -13.23
CA ASP A 17 -13.49 3.31 -13.48
C ASP A 17 -12.36 4.33 -13.66
N GLU A 18 -12.62 5.51 -14.23
CA GLU A 18 -11.56 6.51 -14.47
C GLU A 18 -11.05 7.15 -13.16
N ALA A 19 -11.95 7.47 -12.23
CA ALA A 19 -11.58 8.00 -10.92
C ALA A 19 -10.82 6.96 -10.09
N LEU A 20 -11.27 5.69 -10.16
CA LEU A 20 -10.60 4.57 -9.51
C LEU A 20 -9.17 4.39 -10.05
N ARG A 21 -9.01 4.31 -11.38
CA ARG A 21 -7.69 4.17 -12.02
C ARG A 21 -6.76 5.34 -11.71
N GLY A 22 -7.26 6.57 -11.64
CA GLY A 22 -6.49 7.75 -11.25
C GLY A 22 -5.97 7.66 -9.82
N ALA A 23 -6.82 7.24 -8.89
CA ALA A 23 -6.44 7.04 -7.49
C ALA A 23 -5.44 5.90 -7.29
N GLU A 24 -5.70 4.74 -7.89
CA GLU A 24 -4.77 3.59 -7.87
C GLU A 24 -3.40 3.95 -8.46
N GLN A 25 -3.38 4.70 -9.56
CA GLN A 25 -2.12 5.13 -10.17
C GLN A 25 -1.34 6.08 -9.25
N ARG A 26 -2.01 7.05 -8.62
CA ARG A 26 -1.37 7.97 -7.67
C ARG A 26 -0.85 7.24 -6.44
N PHE A 27 -1.65 6.35 -5.87
CA PHE A 27 -1.27 5.49 -4.76
C PHE A 27 -0.02 4.67 -5.12
N ARG A 28 -0.05 3.98 -6.27
CA ARG A 28 1.07 3.15 -6.72
C ARG A 28 2.36 3.97 -6.90
N ARG A 29 2.27 5.13 -7.54
CA ARG A 29 3.43 6.02 -7.75
C ARG A 29 4.05 6.47 -6.43
N GLU A 30 3.23 6.80 -5.44
CA GLU A 30 3.72 7.20 -4.13
C GLU A 30 4.34 6.03 -3.36
N LEU A 31 3.75 4.83 -3.46
CA LEU A 31 4.30 3.62 -2.85
C LEU A 31 5.66 3.25 -3.47
N ASP A 32 5.76 3.28 -4.81
CA ASP A 32 7.01 3.09 -5.55
C ASP A 32 8.07 4.14 -5.15
N ARG A 33 7.66 5.39 -4.93
CA ARG A 33 8.56 6.47 -4.50
C ARG A 33 9.13 6.25 -3.09
N GLN A 34 8.33 5.69 -2.19
CA GLN A 34 8.70 5.50 -0.78
C GLN A 34 9.51 4.22 -0.54
N LEU A 35 9.18 3.14 -1.26
CA LEU A 35 9.74 1.80 -1.01
C LEU A 35 10.53 1.24 -2.19
N GLY A 36 10.22 1.62 -3.43
CA GLY A 36 10.88 1.10 -4.62
C GLY A 36 10.82 -0.42 -4.70
N ALA A 37 11.98 -1.08 -4.74
CA ALA A 37 12.06 -2.54 -4.77
C ALA A 37 11.58 -3.22 -3.46
N ASP A 38 11.49 -2.47 -2.36
CA ASP A 38 11.12 -3.00 -1.04
C ASP A 38 9.60 -3.15 -0.86
N VAL A 39 8.75 -2.80 -1.83
CA VAL A 39 7.28 -2.83 -1.65
C VAL A 39 6.77 -4.20 -1.19
N VAL A 40 7.12 -5.28 -1.90
CA VAL A 40 6.67 -6.65 -1.55
C VAL A 40 7.33 -7.17 -0.26
N PRO A 41 8.65 -7.01 -0.05
CA PRO A 41 9.26 -7.35 1.24
C PRO A 41 8.66 -6.62 2.44
N ALA A 42 8.37 -5.33 2.30
CA ALA A 42 7.79 -4.51 3.37
C ALA A 42 6.33 -4.90 3.68
N LEU A 43 5.52 -5.18 2.64
CA LEU A 43 4.17 -5.71 2.80
C LEU A 43 4.18 -7.04 3.59
N ARG A 44 5.05 -7.98 3.20
CA ARG A 44 5.18 -9.27 3.87
C ARG A 44 5.62 -9.11 5.33
N ALA A 45 6.60 -8.24 5.59
CA ALA A 45 7.03 -7.96 6.96
C ALA A 45 5.88 -7.40 7.81
N PHE A 46 5.05 -6.51 7.26
CA PHE A 46 3.89 -5.96 7.95
C PHE A 46 2.79 -7.00 8.22
N GLN A 47 2.50 -7.86 7.25
CA GLN A 47 1.54 -8.97 7.40
C GLN A 47 2.04 -9.95 8.47
N ASN A 48 3.28 -10.40 8.35
CA ASN A 48 3.92 -11.28 9.35
C ASN A 48 3.88 -10.66 10.75
N ALA A 49 4.12 -9.35 10.86
CA ALA A 49 4.09 -8.66 12.15
C ALA A 49 2.69 -8.50 12.75
N SER A 50 1.66 -8.51 11.92
CA SER A 50 0.25 -8.45 12.35
C SER A 50 -0.28 -9.83 12.75
N GLU A 51 0.26 -10.90 12.15
CA GLU A 51 -0.10 -12.30 12.41
C GLU A 51 0.74 -12.94 13.53
N SER A 52 1.99 -12.47 13.73
CA SER A 52 2.94 -12.99 14.71
C SER A 52 3.05 -12.05 15.92
N GLY A 53 3.42 -12.58 17.09
CA GLY A 53 3.77 -11.73 18.23
C GLY A 53 5.12 -11.02 18.01
N GLU A 54 5.32 -9.83 18.60
CA GLU A 54 6.58 -9.06 18.48
C GLU A 54 7.85 -9.88 18.83
N ALA A 55 7.73 -10.93 19.65
CA ALA A 55 8.84 -11.79 20.04
C ALA A 55 9.41 -12.64 18.90
N ASP A 56 8.64 -12.85 17.82
CA ASP A 56 9.02 -13.71 16.70
C ASP A 56 9.62 -12.92 15.52
N LEU A 57 9.64 -11.59 15.59
CA LEU A 57 10.11 -10.72 14.51
C LEU A 57 11.54 -10.25 14.73
N THR A 58 12.35 -10.28 13.67
CA THR A 58 13.67 -9.66 13.69
C THR A 58 13.57 -8.14 13.68
N LYS A 59 14.59 -7.43 14.18
CA LYS A 59 14.67 -5.96 14.11
C LYS A 59 14.56 -5.44 12.67
N ALA A 60 15.05 -6.19 11.69
CA ALA A 60 14.97 -5.83 10.28
C ALA A 60 13.53 -5.92 9.76
N GLU A 61 12.77 -6.95 10.14
CA GLU A 61 11.36 -7.10 9.79
C GLU A 61 10.49 -6.02 10.45
N ILE A 62 10.75 -5.71 11.73
CA ILE A 62 10.05 -4.61 12.42
C ILE A 62 10.31 -3.27 11.69
N ALA A 63 11.57 -3.00 11.31
CA ALA A 63 11.91 -1.80 10.56
C ALA A 63 11.21 -1.73 9.19
N LEU A 64 11.11 -2.86 8.48
CA LEU A 64 10.40 -2.95 7.21
C LEU A 64 8.89 -2.78 7.37
N ALA A 65 8.28 -3.38 8.40
CA ALA A 65 6.87 -3.23 8.72
C ALA A 65 6.50 -1.77 9.07
N MET A 66 7.35 -1.08 9.83
CA MET A 66 7.16 0.35 10.12
C MET A 66 7.30 1.22 8.86
N ARG A 67 8.27 0.89 7.99
CA ARG A 67 8.42 1.57 6.68
C ARG A 67 7.19 1.34 5.81
N TRP A 68 6.62 0.14 5.80
CA TRP A 68 5.37 -0.16 5.10
C TRP A 68 4.23 0.71 5.58
N ALA A 69 3.95 0.73 6.89
CA ALA A 69 2.83 1.50 7.45
C ALA A 69 2.92 2.99 7.07
N LYS A 70 4.10 3.60 7.22
CA LYS A 70 4.34 4.99 6.84
C LYS A 70 4.17 5.25 5.33
N ALA A 71 4.67 4.34 4.50
CA ALA A 71 4.56 4.45 3.04
C ALA A 71 3.11 4.28 2.57
N TYR A 72 2.37 3.34 3.17
CA TYR A 72 0.96 3.12 2.90
C TYR A 72 0.13 4.36 3.26
N ASP A 73 0.36 4.98 4.42
CA ASP A 73 -0.35 6.20 4.81
C ASP A 73 -0.07 7.37 3.85
N ALA A 74 1.19 7.57 3.45
CA ALA A 74 1.54 8.57 2.46
C ALA A 74 0.88 8.30 1.10
N ALA A 75 0.90 7.03 0.65
CA ALA A 75 0.26 6.61 -0.59
C ALA A 75 -1.26 6.76 -0.54
N ARG A 76 -1.89 6.47 0.60
CA ARG A 76 -3.33 6.65 0.84
C ARG A 76 -3.73 8.12 0.71
N THR A 77 -2.98 9.03 1.35
CA THR A 77 -3.20 10.48 1.21
C THR A 77 -3.03 10.94 -0.25
N ALA A 78 -2.04 10.40 -0.98
CA ALA A 78 -1.84 10.73 -2.39
C ALA A 78 -2.92 10.14 -3.31
N GLY A 79 -3.39 8.92 -3.04
CA GLY A 79 -4.41 8.22 -3.81
C GLY A 79 -5.78 8.90 -3.71
N PHE A 80 -6.16 9.30 -2.49
CA PHE A 80 -7.39 10.05 -2.20
C PHE A 80 -7.30 11.54 -2.49
N ARG A 81 -6.15 12.03 -2.96
CA ARG A 81 -6.02 13.43 -3.36
C ARG A 81 -7.11 13.76 -4.40
N ASP A 82 -7.85 14.84 -4.20
CA ASP A 82 -8.94 15.26 -5.08
C ASP A 82 -10.11 14.27 -5.18
N MET A 83 -10.20 13.29 -4.28
CA MET A 83 -11.41 12.49 -4.07
C MET A 83 -12.33 13.18 -3.06
N GLY A 84 -13.63 12.96 -3.18
CA GLY A 84 -14.64 13.47 -2.26
C GLY A 84 -14.61 12.75 -0.91
N ASP A 85 -15.78 12.37 -0.38
CA ASP A 85 -15.83 11.56 0.84
C ASP A 85 -15.28 10.15 0.58
N THR A 86 -14.26 9.74 1.34
CA THR A 86 -13.56 8.45 1.21
C THR A 86 -13.60 7.64 2.52
N GLN A 87 -14.53 7.93 3.43
CA GLN A 87 -14.49 7.41 4.81
C GLN A 87 -14.43 5.88 4.94
N GLU A 88 -15.06 5.13 4.03
CA GLU A 88 -15.03 3.66 4.04
C GLU A 88 -14.06 3.07 2.99
N ALA A 89 -13.54 3.90 2.09
CA ALA A 89 -12.71 3.44 1.00
C ALA A 89 -11.28 3.12 1.46
N TYR A 90 -10.69 2.06 0.92
CA TYR A 90 -9.31 1.68 1.20
C TYR A 90 -8.60 1.11 -0.03
N PHE A 91 -7.27 1.15 0.00
CA PHE A 91 -6.43 0.56 -1.05
C PHE A 91 -5.99 -0.83 -0.63
N GLU A 92 -6.45 -1.85 -1.34
CA GLU A 92 -5.92 -3.19 -1.22
C GLU A 92 -4.58 -3.27 -1.99
N VAL A 93 -3.55 -3.83 -1.34
CA VAL A 93 -2.27 -4.11 -1.97
C VAL A 93 -1.94 -5.59 -1.80
N GLY A 94 -1.72 -6.27 -2.93
CA GLY A 94 -1.40 -7.70 -2.94
C GLY A 94 -0.28 -8.03 -3.94
N PRO A 95 0.52 -9.08 -3.71
CA PRO A 95 1.47 -9.56 -4.71
C PRO A 95 0.75 -10.01 -6.00
N VAL A 96 1.45 -9.95 -7.13
CA VAL A 96 1.00 -10.54 -8.42
C VAL A 96 1.22 -12.05 -8.44
#